data_AF-A0A7J6D4C2-F1
#
_entry.id   AF-A0A7J6D4C2-F1
#
_cell.length_a   1.000
_cell.length_b   1.000
_cell.length_c   1.000
_cell.angle_alpha   90.00
_cell.angle_beta   90.00
_cell.angle_gamma   90.00
#
_symmetry.space_group_name_H-M   'P 1'
#
loop_
_entity.id
_entity.type
_entity.pdbx_description
1 polymer ?
#
loop_
_entity_poly.entity_id
_entity_poly.type
_entity_poly.pdbx_seq_one_letter_code
_entity_poly.pdbx_strand_id
1 'polypeptide(L)'
;MRARRSLDSAVGQHLKTPSLSPAKFVEKRVGRRNDGDGLPTTKGREDRRRGIPAPPTPTVWSLVEEDKLILIRENLTWSEALRYCRQNHVDLVSVNSEEMQRRVRNVVKRASTATVWLGLRHSCIVGIWFWVSGETVCYQNWVPGNGTSEEDCEHAVRSGAVQSGGDQRWISRPEHHKLNFICSRY
;
A
#
# COMPACT_ATOMS: atom_id res chain seq x y z
N MET A 1 -40.40 -42.27 -30.72
CA MET A 1 -40.30 -41.57 -32.02
C MET A 1 -39.41 -40.34 -31.85
N ARG A 2 -38.39 -40.21 -32.71
CA ARG A 2 -37.45 -39.08 -32.79
C ARG A 2 -38.08 -37.89 -33.54
N ALA A 3 -37.68 -36.68 -33.16
CA ALA A 3 -37.23 -35.56 -34.02
C ALA A 3 -36.87 -34.40 -33.06
N ARG A 4 -35.64 -33.93 -32.83
CA ARG A 4 -34.56 -33.38 -33.70
C ARG A 4 -35.02 -32.30 -34.69
N ARG A 5 -34.77 -31.04 -34.33
CA ARG A 5 -34.40 -29.88 -35.20
C ARG A 5 -33.43 -28.99 -34.39
N SER A 6 -32.12 -29.02 -34.66
CA SER A 6 -31.32 -28.06 -35.50
C SER A 6 -31.43 -26.62 -34.98
N LEU A 7 -30.44 -26.02 -34.29
CA LEU A 7 -29.11 -25.53 -34.73
C LEU A 7 -29.15 -24.60 -35.95
N ASP A 8 -29.12 -23.29 -35.66
CA ASP A 8 -28.56 -22.18 -36.44
C ASP A 8 -27.96 -21.22 -35.38
N SER A 9 -26.65 -21.16 -35.16
CA SER A 9 -25.63 -20.40 -35.91
C SER A 9 -25.95 -18.92 -36.07
N ALA A 10 -25.49 -18.10 -35.11
CA ALA A 10 -25.34 -16.66 -35.29
C ALA A 10 -23.92 -16.27 -34.86
N VAL A 11 -23.14 -15.93 -35.88
CA VAL A 11 -21.73 -15.57 -35.86
C VAL A 11 -21.53 -14.15 -35.35
N GLY A 12 -20.55 -14.00 -34.45
CA GLY A 12 -19.59 -12.89 -34.35
C GLY A 12 -20.05 -11.46 -34.60
N GLN A 13 -20.06 -10.66 -33.52
CA GLN A 13 -19.78 -9.23 -33.62
C GLN A 13 -18.58 -8.89 -32.74
N HIS A 14 -17.44 -8.68 -33.41
CA HIS A 14 -16.24 -8.07 -32.86
C HIS A 14 -16.55 -6.61 -32.49
N LEU A 15 -16.63 -6.33 -31.19
CA LEU A 15 -16.58 -4.96 -30.69
C LEU A 15 -15.14 -4.46 -30.82
N LYS A 16 -14.90 -3.58 -31.80
CA LYS A 16 -13.64 -2.84 -31.97
C LYS A 16 -13.40 -1.95 -30.75
N THR A 17 -12.33 -2.22 -30.01
CA THR A 17 -11.77 -1.28 -29.03
C THR A 17 -11.22 -0.05 -29.77
N PRO A 18 -11.61 1.18 -29.40
CA PRO A 18 -11.01 2.37 -29.98
C PRO A 18 -9.58 2.56 -29.44
N SER A 19 -8.62 2.62 -30.35
CA SER A 19 -7.23 2.98 -30.07
C SER A 19 -7.14 4.46 -29.69
N LEU A 20 -6.74 4.75 -28.46
CA LEU A 20 -6.37 6.10 -28.00
C LEU A 20 -4.96 6.43 -28.49
N SER A 21 -4.84 7.43 -29.36
CA SER A 21 -3.55 7.98 -29.80
C SER A 21 -2.86 8.74 -28.65
N PRO A 22 -1.52 8.73 -28.54
CA PRO A 22 -0.83 9.51 -27.51
C PRO A 22 -0.90 11.02 -27.80
N ALA A 23 -1.16 11.81 -26.75
CA ALA A 23 -1.12 13.26 -26.79
C ALA A 23 0.31 13.77 -27.04
N LYS A 24 0.47 14.68 -28.00
CA LYS A 24 1.75 15.35 -28.30
C LYS A 24 2.02 16.42 -27.25
N PHE A 25 3.13 16.28 -26.52
CA PHE A 25 3.67 17.32 -25.63
C PHE A 25 4.35 18.41 -26.47
N VAL A 26 3.88 19.66 -26.35
CA VAL A 26 4.48 20.83 -27.02
C VAL A 26 5.41 21.53 -26.04
N GLU A 27 6.73 21.46 -26.30
CA GLU A 27 7.75 22.25 -25.62
C GLU A 27 7.59 23.75 -25.96
N LYS A 28 7.30 24.58 -24.96
CA LYS A 28 7.43 26.03 -25.06
C LYS A 28 8.88 26.42 -24.78
N ARG A 29 9.60 26.87 -25.82
CA ARG A 29 10.91 27.52 -25.69
C ARG A 29 10.76 28.85 -24.95
N VAL A 30 11.50 29.03 -23.86
CA VAL A 30 11.68 30.32 -23.18
C VAL A 30 12.66 31.16 -24.00
N GLY A 31 12.21 32.34 -24.43
CA GLY A 31 13.01 33.30 -25.20
C GLY A 31 14.02 34.05 -24.32
N ARG A 32 15.27 34.14 -24.80
CA ARG A 32 16.32 35.04 -24.27
C ARG A 32 15.96 36.50 -24.59
N ARG A 33 16.23 37.42 -23.67
CA ARG A 33 16.46 38.84 -23.98
C ARG A 33 17.69 39.35 -23.24
N ASN A 34 18.47 40.13 -23.99
CA ASN A 34 19.82 40.59 -23.74
C ASN A 34 19.90 41.82 -22.82
N ASP A 35 21.14 42.02 -22.39
CA ASP A 35 21.75 43.07 -21.57
C ASP A 35 21.43 44.52 -21.98
N GLY A 36 21.47 45.41 -20.98
CA GLY A 36 21.47 46.86 -21.14
C GLY A 36 22.10 47.52 -19.91
N ASP A 37 23.28 48.10 -20.12
CA ASP A 37 24.16 48.78 -19.16
C ASP A 37 23.53 49.99 -18.45
N GLY A 38 24.04 50.29 -17.25
CA GLY A 38 23.83 51.57 -16.57
C GLY A 38 24.33 51.62 -15.13
N LEU A 39 25.62 51.94 -14.92
CA LEU A 39 26.17 52.42 -13.65
C LEU A 39 25.99 53.95 -13.59
N PRO A 40 25.61 54.54 -12.44
CA PRO A 40 26.63 55.26 -11.68
C PRO A 40 26.56 55.07 -10.15
N THR A 41 27.74 55.23 -9.58
CA THR A 41 28.16 55.32 -8.18
C THR A 41 27.24 56.10 -7.23
N THR A 42 27.06 55.62 -5.99
CA THR A 42 27.19 56.46 -4.78
C THR A 42 27.65 55.63 -3.58
N LYS A 43 28.22 56.35 -2.62
CA LYS A 43 29.17 55.96 -1.58
C LYS A 43 28.45 55.79 -0.24
N GLY A 44 28.83 54.76 0.51
CA GLY A 44 28.72 54.72 1.97
C GLY A 44 27.43 54.13 2.54
N ARG A 45 27.56 52.99 3.24
CA ARG A 45 27.42 52.91 4.70
C ARG A 45 27.53 51.44 5.11
N GLU A 46 28.47 51.17 6.01
CA GLU A 46 28.66 49.87 6.65
C GLU A 46 27.39 49.50 7.43
N ASP A 47 26.58 48.59 6.90
CA ASP A 47 25.51 47.92 7.64
C ASP A 47 26.00 46.53 8.04
N ARG A 48 26.57 46.49 9.24
CA ARG A 48 26.93 45.26 9.94
C ARG A 48 25.63 44.57 10.34
N ARG A 49 24.99 43.88 9.38
CA ARG A 49 23.89 42.96 9.67
C ARG A 49 24.44 41.82 10.50
N ARG A 50 24.25 41.95 11.81
CA ARG A 50 24.41 40.88 12.80
C ARG A 50 23.65 39.67 12.25
N GLY A 51 24.33 38.53 12.16
CA GLY A 51 23.76 37.29 11.68
C GLY A 51 22.42 37.04 12.36
N ILE A 52 21.36 36.96 11.56
CA ILE A 52 20.08 36.45 12.02
C ILE A 52 20.35 34.99 12.36
N PRO A 53 20.20 34.54 13.62
CA PRO A 53 20.27 33.12 13.90
C PRO A 53 19.19 32.44 13.07
N ALA A 54 19.57 31.39 12.33
CA ALA A 54 18.63 30.55 11.62
C ALA A 54 17.49 30.15 12.59
N PRO A 55 16.23 30.09 12.14
CA PRO A 55 15.16 29.58 12.99
C PRO A 55 15.56 28.20 13.52
N PRO A 56 15.24 27.87 14.78
CA PRO A 56 15.58 26.56 15.31
C PRO A 56 15.06 25.51 14.34
N THR A 57 15.97 24.65 13.88
CA THR A 57 15.60 23.43 13.16
C THR A 57 14.49 22.74 13.97
N PRO A 58 13.45 22.18 13.34
CA PRO A 58 12.45 21.42 14.07
C PRO A 58 13.09 20.13 14.58
N THR A 59 13.83 20.24 15.67
CA THR A 59 14.37 19.14 16.43
C THR A 59 13.22 18.65 17.31
N VAL A 60 12.90 17.36 17.20
CA VAL A 60 11.95 16.58 18.02
C VAL A 60 10.47 16.57 17.58
N TRP A 61 9.89 17.66 17.08
CA TRP A 61 8.43 17.73 16.83
C TRP A 61 7.92 17.06 15.53
N SER A 62 8.81 16.54 14.69
CA SER A 62 8.45 15.77 13.47
C SER A 62 8.63 14.26 13.62
N LEU A 63 9.02 13.76 14.81
CA LEU A 63 9.37 12.36 15.05
C LEU A 63 8.40 11.60 15.97
N VAL A 64 7.20 12.12 16.17
CA VAL A 64 6.07 11.27 16.55
C VAL A 64 5.09 11.31 15.38
N GLU A 65 5.51 10.70 14.26
CA GLU A 65 4.55 10.01 13.42
C GLU A 65 4.01 8.91 14.34
N GLU A 66 2.97 9.22 15.13
CA GLU A 66 2.39 8.30 16.13
C GLU A 66 2.40 6.92 15.51
N ASP A 67 3.19 6.01 16.08
CA ASP A 67 3.44 4.70 15.49
C ASP A 67 2.10 3.96 15.44
N LYS A 68 1.28 4.17 14.40
CA LYS A 68 -0.08 3.64 14.28
C LYS A 68 -0.13 2.12 14.24
N LEU A 69 1.04 1.46 14.27
CA LEU A 69 1.22 0.03 14.18
C LEU A 69 2.05 -0.49 15.36
N ILE A 70 1.67 -1.65 15.88
CA ILE A 70 2.45 -2.39 16.87
C ILE A 70 2.67 -3.82 16.38
N LEU A 71 3.91 -4.30 16.43
CA LEU A 71 4.23 -5.70 16.17
C LEU A 71 4.08 -6.47 17.47
N ILE A 72 3.27 -7.52 17.43
CA ILE A 72 3.14 -8.50 18.52
C ILE A 72 3.96 -9.73 18.14
N ARG A 73 4.92 -10.09 19.00
CA ARG A 73 5.87 -11.20 18.79
C ARG A 73 5.37 -12.56 19.30
N GLU A 74 4.10 -12.63 19.67
CA GLU A 74 3.42 -13.89 19.98
C GLU A 74 3.15 -14.69 18.72
N ASN A 75 3.13 -16.02 18.83
CA ASN A 75 2.84 -16.91 17.71
C ASN A 75 1.40 -17.40 17.81
N LEU A 76 0.49 -16.71 17.14
CA LEU A 76 -0.94 -16.99 17.19
C LEU A 76 -1.51 -17.31 15.79
N THR A 77 -2.58 -18.10 15.76
CA THR A 77 -3.39 -18.26 14.55
C THR A 77 -3.99 -16.92 14.13
N TRP A 78 -4.39 -16.79 12.87
CA TRP A 78 -4.95 -15.52 12.39
C TRP A 78 -6.18 -15.08 13.21
N SER A 79 -7.08 -16.01 13.51
CA SER A 79 -8.28 -15.75 14.31
C SER A 79 -7.95 -15.36 15.76
N GLU A 80 -6.94 -15.98 16.38
CA GLU A 80 -6.46 -15.60 17.72
C GLU A 80 -5.78 -14.22 17.72
N ALA A 81 -5.00 -13.91 16.69
CA ALA A 81 -4.36 -12.61 16.51
C ALA A 81 -5.38 -11.48 16.32
N LEU A 82 -6.43 -11.72 15.52
CA LEU A 82 -7.55 -10.80 15.36
C LEU A 82 -8.21 -10.47 16.71
N ARG A 83 -8.53 -11.51 17.48
CA ARG A 83 -9.10 -11.36 18.82
C ARG A 83 -8.15 -10.60 19.75
N TYR A 84 -6.86 -10.91 19.71
CA TYR A 84 -5.85 -10.22 20.51
C TYR A 84 -5.84 -8.72 20.21
N CYS A 85 -5.76 -8.33 18.93
CA CYS A 85 -5.71 -6.92 18.55
C CYS A 85 -6.99 -6.19 18.97
N ARG A 86 -8.16 -6.79 18.82
CA ARG A 86 -9.43 -6.17 19.24
C ARG A 86 -9.62 -6.03 20.75
N GLN A 87 -8.93 -6.87 21.53
CA GLN A 87 -9.01 -6.82 22.99
C GLN A 87 -7.99 -5.87 23.61
N ASN A 88 -6.81 -5.73 22.99
CA ASN A 88 -5.67 -5.00 23.58
C ASN A 88 -5.33 -3.71 22.81
N HIS A 89 -5.80 -3.58 21.57
CA HIS A 89 -5.50 -2.50 20.63
C HIS A 89 -6.77 -2.15 19.83
N VAL A 90 -6.64 -1.76 18.55
CA VAL A 90 -7.78 -1.44 17.68
C VAL A 90 -8.23 -2.65 16.87
N ASP A 91 -7.45 -3.05 15.88
CA ASP A 91 -7.71 -4.24 15.07
C ASP A 91 -6.40 -4.77 14.46
N LEU A 92 -6.45 -5.89 13.73
CA LEU A 92 -5.34 -6.25 12.84
C LEU A 92 -5.16 -5.16 11.77
N VAL A 93 -3.90 -4.87 11.42
CA VAL A 93 -3.58 -3.79 10.49
C VAL A 93 -4.20 -4.01 9.10
N SER A 94 -4.77 -2.94 8.55
CA SER A 94 -5.16 -2.85 7.16
C SER A 94 -4.17 -1.99 6.39
N VAL A 95 -3.85 -2.40 5.16
CA VAL A 95 -2.88 -1.70 4.32
C VAL A 95 -3.57 -1.14 3.09
N ASN A 96 -4.03 0.10 3.21
CA ASN A 96 -4.85 0.80 2.21
C ASN A 96 -4.06 1.81 1.35
N SER A 97 -2.76 1.97 1.59
CA SER A 97 -1.91 2.96 0.92
C SER A 97 -0.45 2.54 0.91
N GLU A 98 0.32 3.11 -0.02
CA GLU A 98 1.77 2.91 -0.08
C GLU A 98 2.48 3.41 1.19
N GLU A 99 1.99 4.51 1.78
CA GLU A 99 2.50 5.02 3.04
C GLU A 99 2.31 4.01 4.18
N MET A 100 1.11 3.41 4.29
CA MET A 100 0.85 2.36 5.28
C MET A 100 1.73 1.13 5.02
N GLN A 101 1.93 0.74 3.75
CA GLN A 101 2.84 -0.35 3.40
C GLN A 101 4.28 -0.04 3.83
N ARG A 102 4.76 1.20 3.67
CA ARG A 102 6.07 1.64 4.16
C ARG A 102 6.19 1.47 5.68
N ARG A 103 5.14 1.82 6.43
CA ARG A 103 5.10 1.64 7.89
C ARG A 103 5.15 0.16 8.27
N VAL A 104 4.35 -0.68 7.63
CA VAL A 104 4.39 -2.14 7.81
C VAL A 104 5.78 -2.69 7.55
N ARG A 105 6.43 -2.29 6.44
CA ARG A 105 7.81 -2.68 6.10
C ARG A 105 8.84 -2.39 7.19
N ASN A 106 8.69 -1.27 7.91
CA ASN A 106 9.58 -0.92 9.01
C ASN A 106 9.32 -1.78 10.25
N VAL A 107 8.05 -2.09 10.51
CA VAL A 107 7.62 -2.86 11.69
C VAL A 107 7.99 -4.34 11.58
N VAL A 108 7.80 -4.96 10.41
CA VAL A 108 7.99 -6.41 10.19
C VAL A 108 9.45 -6.85 10.24
N LYS A 109 10.41 -5.94 10.05
CA LYS A 109 11.85 -6.23 10.19
C LYS A 109 12.22 -6.71 11.60
N ARG A 110 11.38 -6.40 12.58
CA ARG A 110 11.53 -6.82 13.98
C ARG A 110 10.82 -8.14 14.28
N ALA A 111 10.12 -8.75 13.32
CA ALA A 111 9.45 -10.02 13.53
C ALA A 111 10.44 -11.18 13.67
N SER A 112 10.06 -12.19 14.46
CA SER A 112 10.81 -13.45 14.55
C SER A 112 10.30 -14.49 13.56
N THR A 113 9.04 -14.38 13.13
CA THR A 113 8.45 -15.26 12.12
C THR A 113 8.74 -14.78 10.71
N ALA A 114 8.96 -15.72 9.78
CA ALA A 114 9.25 -15.40 8.38
C ALA A 114 8.16 -14.54 7.71
N THR A 115 6.92 -14.66 8.19
CA THR A 115 5.75 -13.91 7.73
C THR A 115 4.94 -13.42 8.92
N VAL A 116 4.18 -12.35 8.75
CA VAL A 116 3.46 -11.65 9.83
C VAL A 116 2.01 -11.42 9.41
N TRP A 117 1.03 -11.74 10.26
CA TRP A 117 -0.39 -11.58 9.92
C TRP A 117 -0.79 -10.10 9.72
N LEU A 118 -1.67 -9.90 8.73
CA LEU A 118 -2.39 -8.66 8.46
C LEU A 118 -3.89 -8.88 8.69
N GLY A 119 -4.68 -7.80 8.70
CA GLY A 119 -6.14 -7.84 8.80
C GLY A 119 -6.85 -8.27 7.50
N LEU A 120 -6.17 -9.03 6.64
CA LEU A 120 -6.66 -9.41 5.32
C LEU A 120 -7.19 -10.85 5.35
N ARG A 121 -8.41 -11.08 4.85
CA ARG A 121 -9.03 -12.40 4.84
C ARG A 121 -9.69 -12.70 3.49
N HIS A 122 -9.67 -13.97 3.08
CA HIS A 122 -10.34 -14.42 1.87
C HIS A 122 -11.75 -14.95 2.19
N SER A 123 -12.75 -14.49 1.44
CA SER A 123 -14.11 -15.04 1.47
C SER A 123 -14.29 -16.04 0.33
N CYS A 124 -14.38 -17.33 0.65
CA CYS A 124 -14.57 -18.40 -0.33
C CYS A 124 -15.94 -18.36 -1.03
N ILE A 125 -16.96 -17.80 -0.37
CA ILE A 125 -18.32 -17.71 -0.92
C ILE A 125 -18.37 -16.70 -2.09
N VAL A 126 -17.65 -15.58 -1.94
CA VAL A 126 -17.68 -14.47 -2.89
C VAL A 126 -16.42 -14.45 -3.77
N GLY A 127 -15.37 -15.19 -3.39
CA GLY A 127 -14.10 -15.26 -4.11
C GLY A 127 -13.27 -13.98 -4.01
N ILE A 128 -13.36 -13.25 -2.90
CA ILE A 128 -12.69 -11.96 -2.73
C ILE A 128 -11.88 -11.86 -1.45
N TRP A 129 -10.85 -11.03 -1.49
CA TRP A 129 -10.09 -10.57 -0.33
C TRP A 129 -10.71 -9.31 0.25
N PHE A 130 -10.76 -9.21 1.58
CA PHE A 130 -11.28 -8.04 2.28
C PHE A 130 -10.51 -7.74 3.57
N TRP A 131 -10.47 -6.47 3.95
CA TRP A 131 -9.93 -6.02 5.23
C TRP A 131 -10.97 -6.16 6.32
N VAL A 132 -10.57 -6.74 7.46
CA VAL A 132 -11.45 -6.89 8.65
C VAL A 132 -11.79 -5.58 9.34
N SER A 133 -11.03 -4.52 9.06
CA SER A 133 -11.35 -3.15 9.50
C SER A 133 -12.58 -2.57 8.79
N GLY A 134 -13.08 -3.23 7.73
CA GLY A 134 -14.18 -2.74 6.90
C GLY A 134 -13.75 -1.76 5.80
N GLU A 135 -12.45 -1.48 5.67
CA GLU A 135 -11.91 -0.64 4.61
C GLU A 135 -11.87 -1.37 3.26
N THR A 136 -11.97 -0.61 2.17
CA THR A 136 -11.92 -1.14 0.81
C THR A 136 -10.48 -1.50 0.40
N VAL A 137 -10.33 -2.61 -0.33
CA VAL A 137 -9.03 -3.05 -0.88
C VAL A 137 -8.73 -2.29 -2.18
N CYS A 138 -8.39 -1.01 -2.08
CA CYS A 138 -7.98 -0.20 -3.25
C CYS A 138 -6.49 -0.33 -3.57
N TYR A 139 -5.67 -0.49 -2.53
CA TYR A 139 -4.22 -0.71 -2.64
C TYR A 139 -3.91 -2.20 -2.58
N GLN A 140 -2.96 -2.66 -3.39
CA GLN A 140 -2.53 -4.04 -3.42
C GLN A 140 -1.01 -4.13 -3.51
N ASN A 141 -0.42 -5.01 -2.70
CA ASN A 141 1.02 -5.28 -2.72
C ASN A 141 1.33 -6.77 -2.58
N TRP A 142 0.59 -7.60 -3.32
CA TRP A 142 0.78 -9.04 -3.35
C TRP A 142 2.11 -9.46 -4.00
N VAL A 143 2.64 -10.61 -3.57
CA VAL A 143 3.63 -11.34 -4.36
C VAL A 143 2.99 -11.78 -5.68
N PRO A 144 3.69 -11.65 -6.83
CA PRO A 144 3.16 -12.14 -8.11
C PRO A 144 2.70 -13.61 -8.02
N GLY A 145 1.50 -13.89 -8.52
CA GLY A 145 0.89 -15.22 -8.42
C GLY A 145 0.16 -15.49 -7.10
N ASN A 146 -0.05 -14.46 -6.27
CA ASN A 146 -0.78 -14.57 -5.02
C ASN A 146 -1.87 -13.50 -4.90
N GLY A 147 -3.00 -13.81 -4.27
CA GLY A 147 -4.11 -12.87 -4.10
C GLY A 147 -4.88 -12.51 -5.38
N THR A 148 -4.45 -13.02 -6.55
CA THR A 148 -5.04 -12.72 -7.87
C THR A 148 -5.65 -13.94 -8.58
N SER A 149 -5.46 -15.15 -8.05
CA SER A 149 -6.07 -16.40 -8.55
C SER A 149 -7.15 -16.89 -7.60
N GLU A 150 -8.01 -17.81 -8.04
CA GLU A 150 -8.88 -18.56 -7.13
C GLU A 150 -8.00 -19.20 -6.04
N GLU A 151 -8.25 -18.80 -4.80
CA GLU A 151 -7.61 -19.41 -3.65
C GLU A 151 -8.31 -20.75 -3.39
N ASP A 152 -7.52 -21.81 -3.21
CA ASP A 152 -8.06 -23.12 -2.88
C ASP A 152 -8.71 -23.08 -1.48
N CYS A 153 -10.04 -23.08 -1.51
CA CYS A 153 -10.92 -23.05 -0.36
C CYS A 153 -11.37 -24.45 0.08
N GLU A 154 -11.00 -25.50 -0.65
CA GLU A 154 -11.41 -26.87 -0.35
C GLU A 154 -10.76 -27.37 0.94
N HIS A 155 -9.52 -26.95 1.19
CA HIS A 155 -8.71 -27.49 2.29
C HIS A 155 -8.59 -26.61 3.53
N ALA A 156 -8.58 -25.28 3.39
CA ALA A 156 -8.44 -24.38 4.53
C ALA A 156 -8.92 -22.96 4.25
N VAL A 157 -9.39 -22.28 5.28
CA VAL A 157 -9.59 -20.82 5.24
C VAL A 157 -8.23 -20.12 5.17
N ARG A 158 -8.14 -19.07 4.36
CA ARG A 158 -6.88 -18.39 4.02
C ARG A 158 -6.95 -16.91 4.39
N SER A 159 -5.83 -16.43 4.93
CA SER A 159 -5.66 -15.05 5.36
C SER A 159 -4.33 -14.49 4.87
N GLY A 160 -4.27 -13.16 4.79
CA GLY A 160 -3.12 -12.44 4.28
C GLY A 160 -2.07 -12.21 5.37
N ALA A 161 -0.82 -12.46 4.99
CA ALA A 161 0.36 -12.16 5.78
C ALA A 161 1.35 -11.35 4.93
N VAL A 162 2.24 -10.62 5.56
CA VAL A 162 3.36 -9.93 4.90
C VAL A 162 4.66 -10.66 5.18
N GLN A 163 5.55 -10.75 4.19
CA GLN A 163 6.89 -11.29 4.39
C GLN A 163 7.69 -10.36 5.32
N SER A 164 8.37 -10.92 6.32
CA SER A 164 9.21 -10.14 7.24
C SER A 164 10.53 -9.68 6.58
N GLY A 165 11.09 -10.54 5.72
CA GLY A 165 12.24 -10.27 4.87
C GLY A 165 11.88 -10.18 3.37
N GLY A 166 12.91 -10.07 2.53
CA GLY A 166 12.74 -9.94 1.08
C GLY A 166 12.02 -8.65 0.67
N ASP A 167 11.12 -8.76 -0.30
CA ASP A 167 10.35 -7.61 -0.83
C ASP A 167 9.23 -7.14 0.11
N GLN A 168 8.97 -7.87 1.21
CA GLN A 168 7.96 -7.53 2.21
C GLN A 168 6.57 -7.34 1.59
N ARG A 169 6.23 -8.24 0.66
CA ARG A 169 4.94 -8.27 -0.04
C ARG A 169 3.95 -9.20 0.65
N TRP A 170 2.68 -9.06 0.28
CA TRP A 170 1.59 -9.85 0.84
C TRP A 170 1.53 -11.23 0.23
N ILE A 171 1.24 -12.21 1.07
CA ILE A 171 1.05 -13.60 0.72
C ILE A 171 -0.15 -14.18 1.46
N SER A 172 -0.75 -15.19 0.86
CA SER A 172 -1.88 -15.95 1.35
C SER A 172 -1.37 -17.16 2.13
N ARG A 173 -1.88 -17.35 3.35
CA ARG A 173 -1.50 -18.45 4.24
C ARG A 173 -2.74 -19.06 4.87
N PRO A 174 -2.79 -20.39 5.07
CA PRO A 174 -3.82 -21.03 5.88
C PRO A 174 -3.87 -20.46 7.30
N GLU A 175 -5.06 -20.21 7.84
CA GLU A 175 -5.25 -19.56 9.14
C GLU A 175 -4.69 -20.35 10.34
N HIS A 176 -4.50 -21.67 10.20
CA HIS A 176 -3.98 -22.54 11.25
C HIS A 176 -2.49 -22.30 11.57
N HIS A 177 -1.76 -21.61 10.69
CA HIS A 177 -0.38 -21.25 10.98
C HIS A 177 -0.31 -20.24 12.14
N LYS A 178 0.70 -20.41 12.99
CA LYS A 178 0.97 -19.48 14.10
C LYS A 178 2.08 -18.52 13.71
N LEU A 179 1.77 -17.23 13.61
CA LEU A 179 2.69 -16.18 13.19
C LEU A 179 2.67 -15.01 14.18
N ASN A 180 3.70 -14.16 14.13
CA ASN A 180 3.61 -12.80 14.65
C ASN A 180 2.56 -12.02 13.87
N PHE A 181 2.10 -10.90 14.42
CA PHE A 181 1.02 -10.12 13.82
C PHE A 181 1.15 -8.63 14.15
N ILE A 182 0.53 -7.79 13.33
CA ILE A 182 0.56 -6.33 13.51
C ILE A 182 -0.84 -5.86 13.86
N CYS A 183 -0.96 -5.19 15.00
CA CYS A 183 -2.17 -4.47 15.36
C CYS A 183 -2.05 -2.99 14.97
N SER A 184 -3.17 -2.38 14.61
CA SER A 184 -3.29 -0.93 14.57
C SER A 184 -3.51 -0.35 15.98
N ARG A 185 -3.04 0.87 16.20
CA ARG A 185 -3.33 1.69 17.39
C ARG A 185 -3.91 3.04 16.97
N TYR A 186 -4.67 3.67 17.87
CA TYR A 186 -5.16 5.04 17.72
C TYR A 186 -4.01 6.03 17.62
#